data_AF-A0A7X8VKE3-F1
#
_entry.id   AF-A0A7X8VKE3-F1
#
_cell.length_a   1.000
_cell.length_b   1.000
_cell.length_c   1.000
_cell.angle_alpha   90.00
_cell.angle_beta   90.00
_cell.angle_gamma   90.00
#
_symmetry.space_group_name_H-M   'P 1'
#
loop_
_entity.id
_entity.type
_entity.pdbx_description
1 polymer ?
#
loop_
_entity_poly.entity_id
_entity_poly.type
_entity_poly.pdbx_seq_one_letter_code
_entity_poly.pdbx_strand_id
1 'polypeptide(L)' 'MSTTAIIMMSLFIIIIWGGLVFSALALRKTTDERSGAFGSSPYATDTLLIEQEFERP' A
#
# COMPACT_ATOMS: atom_id res chain seq x y z
N MET A 1 25.08 -8.19 -26.46
CA MET A 1 23.65 -8.34 -26.11
C MET A 1 22.83 -8.01 -27.35
N SER A 2 21.87 -8.85 -27.74
CA SER A 2 20.98 -8.55 -28.88
C SER A 2 20.07 -7.36 -28.52
N THR A 3 19.79 -6.48 -29.48
CA THR A 3 18.86 -5.35 -29.33
C THR A 3 17.50 -5.82 -28.79
N THR A 4 17.01 -6.97 -29.27
CA THR A 4 15.78 -7.58 -28.78
C THR A 4 15.85 -7.91 -27.29
N ALA A 5 16.98 -8.42 -26.80
CA ALA A 5 17.15 -8.76 -25.39
C ALA A 5 17.12 -7.51 -24.50
N ILE A 6 17.72 -6.41 -24.94
CA ILE A 6 17.70 -5.13 -24.22
C ILE A 6 16.27 -4.60 -24.12
N ILE A 7 15.53 -4.62 -25.23
CA ILE A 7 14.13 -4.16 -25.26
C ILE A 7 13.28 -4.98 -24.28
N MET A 8 13.39 -6.31 -24.33
CA MET A 8 12.60 -7.19 -23.46
C MET A 8 12.96 -6.99 -21.98
N MET A 9 14.24 -6.81 -21.67
CA MET A 9 14.71 -6.52 -20.31
C MET A 9 14.16 -5.18 -19.79
N SER A 10 14.21 -4.13 -20.60
CA SER A 10 13.68 -2.81 -20.23
C SER A 10 12.17 -2.84 -20.01
N LEU A 11 11.42 -3.53 -20.86
CA LEU A 11 9.98 -3.71 -20.70
C LEU A 11 9.63 -4.41 -19.39
N PHE A 12 10.35 -5.49 -19.06
CA PHE A 12 10.17 -6.22 -17.81
C PHE A 12 10.40 -5.32 -16.59
N ILE A 13 11.48 -4.54 -16.60
CA ILE A 13 11.81 -3.59 -15.52
C ILE A 13 10.71 -2.55 -15.37
N ILE A 14 10.27 -1.92 -16.47
CA ILE A 14 9.24 -0.87 -16.45
C ILE A 14 7.91 -1.41 -15.94
N ILE A 15 7.50 -2.61 -16.36
CA ILE A 15 6.22 -3.19 -15.93
C ILE A 15 6.23 -3.52 -14.45
N ILE A 16 7.28 -4.17 -13.94
CA ILE A 16 7.35 -4.55 -12.52
C ILE A 16 7.50 -3.32 -11.63
N TRP A 17 8.47 -2.46 -11.92
CA TRP A 17 8.71 -1.28 -11.09
C TRP A 17 7.62 -0.24 -11.24
N GLY A 18 7.10 -0.04 -12.45
CA GLY A 18 5.97 0.85 -12.69
C GLY A 18 4.70 0.38 -11.97
N GLY A 19 4.38 -0.92 -12.06
CA GLY A 19 3.27 -1.52 -11.32
C GLY A 19 3.45 -1.41 -9.81
N LEU A 20 4.65 -1.68 -9.30
CA LEU A 20 4.95 -1.58 -7.86
C LEU A 20 4.82 -0.14 -7.35
N VAL A 21 5.41 0.85 -8.04
CA VAL A 21 5.32 2.26 -7.67
C VAL A 21 3.87 2.74 -7.71
N PHE A 22 3.13 2.39 -8.75
CA PHE A 22 1.72 2.77 -8.87
C PHE A 22 0.88 2.17 -7.73
N SER A 23 1.04 0.89 -7.44
CA SER A 23 0.35 0.23 -6.32
C SER A 23 0.70 0.86 -4.98
N ALA A 24 1.99 1.16 -4.73
CA ALA A 24 2.41 1.82 -3.50
C ALA A 24 1.77 3.22 -3.33
N LEU A 25 1.69 4.00 -4.41
CA LEU A 25 1.01 5.29 -4.42
C LEU A 25 -0.51 5.14 -4.20
N ALA A 26 -1.12 4.13 -4.81
CA ALA A 26 -2.54 3.84 -4.64
C ALA A 26 -2.87 3.46 -3.19
N LEU A 27 -2.07 2.58 -2.57
CA LEU A 27 -2.22 2.18 -1.17
C LEU A 27 -2.04 3.37 -0.22
N ARG A 28 -1.05 4.25 -0.47
CA ARG A 28 -0.85 5.46 0.35
C ARG A 28 -2.02 6.44 0.29
N LYS A 29 -2.78 6.45 -0.79
CA LYS A 29 -3.89 7.40 -0.96
C LYS A 29 -5.12 7.03 -0.12
N THR A 30 -5.28 5.76 0.20
CA THR A 30 -6.41 5.26 0.98
C THR A 30 -5.95 4.98 2.40
N THR A 31 -6.32 5.83 3.36
CA THR A 31 -6.08 5.53 4.78
C THR A 31 -6.88 4.28 5.19
N ASP A 32 -6.28 3.40 5.99
CA ASP A 32 -6.93 2.16 6.45
C ASP A 32 -8.22 2.44 7.25
N GLU A 33 -8.24 3.54 8.00
CA GLU A 33 -9.41 4.08 8.70
C GLU A 33 -10.56 4.56 7.77
N ARG A 34 -10.32 4.67 6.46
CA ARG A 34 -11.36 5.06 5.47
C ARG A 34 -11.71 3.96 4.48
N SER A 35 -11.09 2.78 4.60
CA SER A 35 -11.27 1.69 3.65
C SER A 35 -11.45 0.32 4.34
N GLY A 36 -12.19 -0.59 3.71
CA GLY A 36 -12.44 -1.92 4.25
C GLY A 36 -13.39 -1.97 5.47
N ALA A 37 -13.38 -3.09 6.20
CA ALA A 37 -14.27 -3.34 7.34
C ALA A 37 -13.91 -2.51 8.58
N PHE A 38 -12.66 -2.04 8.68
CA PHE A 38 -12.17 -1.24 9.80
C PHE A 38 -12.60 0.23 9.70
N GLY A 39 -12.76 0.78 8.49
CA GLY A 39 -13.24 2.17 8.33
C GLY A 39 -14.69 2.41 8.73
N SER A 40 -15.51 1.36 8.84
CA SER A 40 -16.88 1.44 9.38
C SER A 40 -16.98 1.08 10.86
N SER A 41 -15.89 0.58 11.46
CA SER A 41 -15.88 0.14 12.85
C SER A 41 -15.60 1.34 13.77
N PRO A 42 -16.53 1.72 14.64
CA PRO A 42 -16.34 2.85 15.55
C PRO A 42 -15.23 2.62 16.58
N TYR A 43 -14.69 1.40 16.69
CA TYR A 43 -13.62 1.02 17.63
C TYR A 43 -12.25 0.82 16.96
N ALA A 44 -12.15 0.98 15.64
CA ALA A 44 -10.92 0.73 14.87
C ALA A 44 -10.23 2.01 14.40
N THR A 45 -10.58 3.15 15.00
CA THR A 45 -9.91 4.44 14.76
C THR A 45 -8.57 4.49 15.52
N ASP A 46 -7.56 5.11 14.91
CA ASP A 46 -6.22 5.27 15.50
C ASP A 46 -6.26 5.84 16.92
N THR A 47 -7.13 6.81 17.18
CA THR A 47 -7.27 7.43 18.52
C THR A 47 -7.67 6.42 19.59
N LEU A 48 -8.63 5.55 19.29
CA LEU A 48 -9.13 4.56 20.24
C LEU A 48 -8.15 3.42 20.44
N LEU A 49 -7.46 2.99 19.37
CA LEU A 49 -6.42 1.96 19.47
C LEU A 49 -5.23 2.44 20.31
N ILE A 50 -4.83 3.70 20.17
CA ILE A 50 -3.79 4.31 20.99
C ILE A 50 -4.25 4.35 22.46
N GLU A 51 -5.47 4.82 22.74
CA GLU A 51 -6.02 4.85 24.10
C GLU A 51 -6.06 3.47 24.75
N GLN A 52 -6.46 2.42 24.02
CA GLN A 52 -6.48 1.04 24.51
C GLN A 52 -5.10 0.49 24.87
N GLU A 53 -4.05 0.86 24.13
CA GLU A 53 -2.69 0.39 24.43
C GLU A 53 -2.15 1.04 25.71
N PHE A 54 -2.53 2.29 26.00
CA PHE A 54 -2.17 2.97 27.25
C PHE A 54 -2.96 2.47 28.47
N GLU A 55 -4.17 1.93 28.29
CA GLU A 55 -5.00 1.39 29.36
C GLU A 55 -4.79 -0.13 29.61
N ARG A 56 -3.88 -0.79 28.88
CA ARG A 56 -3.50 -2.17 29.16
C ARG A 56 -2.68 -2.25 30.47
N PRO A 57 -3.07 -3.10 31.44
CA PRO A 57 -2.38 -3.24 32.72
C PRO A 57 -0.99 -3.86 32.59
#